data_AF-A0AAU2AEU6-F1
#
_entry.id   AF-A0AAU2AEU6-F1
#
_cell.length_a   1.000
_cell.length_b   1.000
_cell.length_c   1.000
_cell.angle_alpha   90.00
_cell.angle_beta   90.00
_cell.angle_gamma   90.00
#
_symmetry.space_group_name_H-M   'P 1'
#
loop_
_entity.id
_entity.type
_entity.pdbx_description
1 polymer ?
#
loop_
_entity_poly.entity_id
_entity_poly.type
_entity_poly.pdbx_seq_one_letter_code
_entity_poly.pdbx_strand_id
1 'polypeptide(L)'
;MALHAEQFFTQQLALTDGTVIGDIYYATPRPDSPLRLRIGFSRTIRLGEYDGLRLQILHVDQGGVLDSVLLTFADHDTFRSRDAAIDRQPGDDGYAKVRDWHQRDEPPWQGAATTKLRRAIEQYTLLWFPQPPAAARPDKAASQRTLSGHPTAPEPNGFWLVDSDFRARLRSATHVLLDIVADCLDDDFRLVQALDGARYHAAELLGIPNEFGVLAEAEAAAEIVGLGTGSPFAPAVTRSLVLLDQRPLADQERAVRAALRRRAPAESALRTPVPAPVPTSPASTRTR
;
A
#
# COMPACT_ATOMS: atom_id res chain seq x y z
N MET A 1 -9.94 -6.15 15.80
CA MET A 1 -10.80 -6.85 14.81
C MET A 1 -10.81 -6.03 13.52
N ALA A 2 -11.53 -6.44 12.48
CA ALA A 2 -11.51 -5.73 11.19
C ALA A 2 -12.46 -4.51 11.22
N LEU A 3 -12.06 -3.39 10.61
CA LEU A 3 -12.93 -2.20 10.45
C LEU A 3 -14.06 -2.40 9.42
N HIS A 4 -14.07 -3.54 8.73
CA HIS A 4 -14.94 -3.78 7.57
C HIS A 4 -14.83 -2.66 6.54
N ALA A 5 -13.61 -2.17 6.31
CA ALA A 5 -13.36 -0.98 5.49
C ALA A 5 -13.92 -1.13 4.07
N GLU A 6 -13.80 -2.31 3.46
CA GLU A 6 -14.37 -2.58 2.14
C GLU A 6 -15.88 -2.34 2.12
N GLN A 7 -16.61 -2.88 3.10
CA GLN A 7 -18.05 -2.69 3.24
C GLN A 7 -18.38 -1.21 3.53
N PHE A 8 -17.59 -0.55 4.38
CA PHE A 8 -17.78 0.87 4.68
C PHE A 8 -17.65 1.74 3.42
N PHE A 9 -16.59 1.58 2.63
CA PHE A 9 -16.38 2.42 1.45
C PHE A 9 -17.34 2.08 0.30
N THR A 10 -17.60 0.80 0.04
CA THR A 10 -18.40 0.35 -1.12
C THR A 10 -19.89 0.30 -0.86
N GLN A 11 -20.33 0.01 0.37
CA GLN A 11 -21.75 -0.11 0.71
C GLN A 11 -22.23 1.12 1.46
N GLN A 12 -21.51 1.53 2.51
CA GLN A 12 -21.96 2.63 3.37
C GLN A 12 -21.73 4.01 2.74
N LEU A 13 -20.56 4.25 2.15
CA LEU A 13 -20.28 5.47 1.39
C LEU A 13 -20.67 5.35 -0.09
N ALA A 14 -20.84 4.12 -0.58
CA ALA A 14 -21.18 3.83 -1.97
C ALA A 14 -20.23 4.52 -2.97
N LEU A 15 -18.93 4.44 -2.68
CA LEU A 15 -17.85 4.82 -3.59
C LEU A 15 -17.58 3.65 -4.55
N THR A 16 -17.68 3.91 -5.86
CA THR A 16 -17.59 2.86 -6.89
C THR A 16 -16.34 2.93 -7.75
N ASP A 17 -15.63 4.05 -7.74
CA ASP A 17 -14.60 4.38 -8.73
C ASP A 17 -13.18 4.08 -8.22
N GLY A 18 -13.06 3.04 -7.38
CA GLY A 18 -11.84 2.72 -6.67
C GLY A 18 -11.82 1.32 -6.08
N THR A 19 -10.72 1.01 -5.41
CA THR A 19 -10.48 -0.26 -4.73
C THR A 19 -10.22 -0.03 -3.26
N VAL A 20 -10.47 -1.03 -2.42
CA VAL A 20 -10.10 -0.99 -1.00
C VAL A 20 -8.97 -1.99 -0.75
N ILE A 21 -7.93 -1.57 -0.04
CA ILE A 21 -6.80 -2.40 0.36
C ILE A 21 -6.59 -2.19 1.87
N GLY A 22 -6.78 -3.25 2.66
CA GLY A 22 -6.80 -3.14 4.11
C GLY A 22 -7.89 -2.15 4.56
N ASP A 23 -7.47 -1.09 5.26
CA ASP A 23 -8.37 -0.05 5.78
C ASP A 23 -8.40 1.23 4.93
N ILE A 24 -7.92 1.17 3.69
CA ILE A 24 -7.72 2.33 2.84
C ILE A 24 -8.45 2.15 1.50
N TYR A 25 -9.27 3.14 1.16
CA TYR A 25 -9.86 3.29 -0.16
C TYR A 25 -8.97 4.13 -1.07
N TYR A 26 -9.00 3.77 -2.33
CA TYR A 26 -7.99 4.13 -3.28
C TYR A 26 -8.65 4.28 -4.65
N ALA A 27 -8.61 5.49 -5.22
CA ALA A 27 -9.31 5.80 -6.46
C ALA A 27 -8.42 6.50 -7.48
N THR A 28 -8.81 6.31 -8.74
CA THR A 28 -8.27 7.04 -9.89
C THR A 28 -9.41 7.83 -10.54
N PRO A 29 -9.84 8.98 -9.96
CA PRO A 29 -11.01 9.71 -10.46
C PRO A 29 -10.86 10.18 -11.91
N ARG A 30 -9.62 10.34 -12.39
CA ARG A 30 -9.29 10.59 -13.79
C ARG A 30 -8.17 9.64 -14.23
N PRO A 31 -8.43 8.68 -15.14
CA PRO A 31 -7.43 7.73 -15.62
C PRO A 31 -6.16 8.39 -16.18
N ASP A 32 -6.33 9.50 -16.91
CA ASP A 32 -5.24 10.20 -17.59
C ASP A 32 -4.56 11.28 -16.72
N SER A 33 -5.01 11.49 -15.49
CA SER A 33 -4.38 12.43 -14.56
C SER A 33 -3.20 11.75 -13.88
N PRO A 34 -2.12 12.45 -13.47
CA PRO A 34 -1.13 11.92 -12.54
C PRO A 34 -1.59 11.96 -11.08
N LEU A 35 -2.76 12.56 -10.81
CA LEU A 35 -3.30 12.68 -9.45
C LEU A 35 -4.12 11.47 -9.07
N ARG A 36 -4.09 11.14 -7.77
CA ARG A 36 -4.74 9.96 -7.20
C ARG A 36 -5.36 10.28 -5.86
N LEU A 37 -6.48 9.64 -5.55
CA LEU A 37 -7.19 9.86 -4.30
C LEU A 37 -6.99 8.67 -3.37
N ARG A 38 -6.56 8.94 -2.15
CA ARG A 38 -6.47 7.99 -1.05
C ARG A 38 -7.37 8.44 0.09
N ILE A 39 -8.11 7.51 0.68
CA ILE A 39 -9.00 7.76 1.81
C ILE A 39 -8.77 6.68 2.86
N GLY A 40 -8.31 7.05 4.05
CA GLY A 40 -8.12 6.13 5.17
C GLY A 40 -8.86 6.60 6.40
N PHE A 41 -9.12 5.68 7.34
CA PHE A 41 -9.63 6.07 8.66
C PHE A 41 -8.59 6.88 9.43
N SER A 42 -9.01 8.03 9.97
CA SER A 42 -8.16 8.88 10.81
C SER A 42 -8.14 8.34 12.24
N ARG A 43 -6.96 7.95 12.71
CA ARG A 43 -6.76 7.48 14.08
C ARG A 43 -6.76 8.65 15.06
N THR A 44 -7.33 8.41 16.22
CA THR A 44 -7.16 9.29 17.39
C THR A 44 -5.90 8.91 18.16
N ILE A 45 -5.65 9.57 19.29
CA ILE A 45 -4.61 9.16 20.26
C ILE A 45 -4.86 7.78 20.87
N ARG A 46 -6.06 7.22 20.72
CA ARG A 46 -6.43 5.90 21.27
C ARG A 46 -6.31 4.85 20.17
N LEU A 47 -5.56 3.79 20.45
CA LEU A 47 -5.32 2.70 19.53
C LEU A 47 -6.62 2.00 19.16
N GLY A 48 -6.97 2.01 17.86
CA GLY A 48 -8.18 1.37 17.30
C GLY A 48 -9.42 2.26 17.28
N GLU A 49 -9.28 3.55 17.62
CA GLU A 49 -10.36 4.52 17.66
C GLU A 49 -10.13 5.56 16.58
N TYR A 50 -11.19 5.79 15.81
CA TYR A 50 -11.16 6.63 14.62
C TYR A 50 -12.25 7.69 14.70
N ASP A 51 -11.90 8.92 14.39
CA ASP A 51 -12.78 10.10 14.49
C ASP A 51 -13.16 10.69 13.14
N GLY A 52 -12.69 10.11 12.04
CA GLY A 52 -12.99 10.60 10.71
C GLY A 52 -12.29 9.84 9.60
N LEU A 53 -12.29 10.47 8.43
CA LEU A 53 -11.57 10.02 7.25
C LEU A 53 -10.52 11.03 6.86
N ARG A 54 -9.29 10.56 6.62
CA ARG A 54 -8.23 11.35 6.02
C ARG A 54 -8.23 11.12 4.52
N LEU A 55 -8.48 12.17 3.76
CA LEU A 55 -8.36 12.19 2.32
C LEU A 55 -6.98 12.75 1.97
N GLN A 56 -6.34 12.17 0.96
CA GLN A 56 -5.04 12.60 0.47
C GLN A 56 -5.02 12.57 -1.04
N ILE A 57 -4.48 13.63 -1.64
CA ILE A 57 -4.17 13.71 -3.06
C ILE A 57 -2.71 13.37 -3.24
N LEU A 58 -2.45 12.33 -4.02
CA LEU A 58 -1.11 11.86 -4.33
C LEU A 58 -0.79 12.26 -5.77
N HIS A 59 0.45 12.68 -6.01
CA HIS A 59 0.97 12.85 -7.37
C HIS A 59 1.91 11.70 -7.67
N VAL A 60 1.58 10.93 -8.72
CA VAL A 60 2.31 9.71 -9.04
C VAL A 60 3.78 9.98 -9.43
N ASP A 61 4.04 11.01 -10.24
CA ASP A 61 5.41 11.29 -10.69
C ASP A 61 6.28 11.99 -9.64
N GLN A 62 5.67 12.75 -8.72
CA GLN A 62 6.39 13.43 -7.63
C GLN A 62 6.53 12.54 -6.39
N GLY A 63 5.87 11.36 -6.37
CA GLY A 63 6.03 10.34 -5.34
C GLY A 63 5.52 10.76 -3.95
N GLY A 64 4.63 11.75 -3.86
CA GLY A 64 4.27 12.37 -2.59
C GLY A 64 2.81 12.81 -2.48
N VAL A 65 2.43 13.15 -1.24
CA VAL A 65 1.16 13.77 -0.90
C VAL A 65 1.21 15.24 -1.27
N LEU A 66 0.36 15.66 -2.20
CA LEU A 66 0.19 17.08 -2.55
C LEU A 66 -0.69 17.81 -1.54
N ASP A 67 -1.74 17.12 -1.09
CA ASP A 67 -2.72 17.71 -0.19
C ASP A 67 -3.35 16.65 0.71
N SER A 68 -3.80 17.07 1.89
CA SER A 68 -4.52 16.23 2.83
C SER A 68 -5.58 17.01 3.58
N VAL A 69 -6.78 16.44 3.66
CA VAL A 69 -7.85 16.96 4.52
C VAL A 69 -8.37 15.88 5.45
N LEU A 70 -8.75 16.28 6.66
CA LEU A 70 -9.44 15.44 7.62
C LEU A 70 -10.92 15.79 7.62
N LEU A 71 -11.77 14.81 7.33
CA LEU A 71 -13.22 14.90 7.46
C LEU A 71 -13.64 14.16 8.74
N THR A 72 -13.86 14.90 9.82
CA THR A 72 -14.29 14.28 11.08
C THR A 72 -15.73 13.79 10.98
N PHE A 73 -16.04 12.69 11.64
CA PHE A 73 -17.39 12.16 11.72
C PHE A 73 -18.35 13.10 12.47
N ALA A 74 -17.83 13.87 13.43
CA ALA A 74 -18.61 14.84 14.18
C ALA A 74 -19.09 15.99 13.28
N ASP A 75 -18.19 16.61 12.51
CA ASP A 75 -18.52 17.73 11.62
C ASP A 75 -19.49 17.34 10.51
N HIS A 76 -19.53 16.06 10.17
CA HIS A 76 -20.38 15.50 9.12
C HIS A 76 -21.61 14.78 9.65
N ASP A 77 -21.91 14.90 10.95
CA ASP A 77 -23.07 14.28 11.62
C ASP A 77 -23.19 12.77 11.40
N THR A 78 -22.06 12.10 11.15
CA THR A 78 -22.05 10.69 10.71
C THR A 78 -22.71 9.80 11.74
N PHE A 79 -22.55 10.06 13.04
CA PHE A 79 -23.13 9.22 14.10
C PHE A 79 -24.21 9.92 14.91
N ARG A 80 -24.77 11.04 14.42
CA ARG A 80 -25.72 11.85 15.17
C ARG A 80 -26.90 11.04 15.72
N SER A 81 -27.57 10.26 14.88
CA SER A 81 -28.72 9.45 15.29
C SER A 81 -28.34 8.31 16.24
N ARG A 82 -27.19 7.68 16.00
CA ARG A 82 -26.65 6.60 16.86
C ARG A 82 -26.36 7.12 18.25
N ASP A 83 -25.63 8.23 18.34
CA ASP A 83 -25.18 8.80 19.60
C ASP A 83 -26.37 9.41 20.37
N ALA A 84 -27.33 10.03 19.68
CA ALA A 84 -28.57 10.51 20.30
C ALA A 84 -29.43 9.38 20.89
N ALA A 85 -29.45 8.19 20.27
CA ALA A 85 -30.23 7.05 20.77
C ALA A 85 -29.72 6.49 22.11
N ILE A 86 -28.50 6.85 22.51
CA ILE A 86 -27.86 6.44 23.78
C ILE A 86 -27.45 7.65 24.63
N ASP A 87 -28.06 8.81 24.37
CA ASP A 87 -27.80 10.09 25.06
C ASP A 87 -26.33 10.53 25.10
N ARG A 88 -25.53 10.12 24.11
CA ARG A 88 -24.11 10.49 24.02
C ARG A 88 -23.94 11.86 23.38
N GLN A 89 -23.21 12.75 24.06
CA GLN A 89 -23.03 14.16 23.72
C GLN A 89 -21.58 14.49 23.32
N PRO A 90 -21.36 15.63 22.63
CA PRO A 90 -20.00 16.13 22.40
C PRO A 90 -19.20 16.24 23.70
N GLY A 91 -18.00 15.67 23.72
CA GLY A 91 -17.15 15.58 24.90
C GLY A 91 -17.23 14.24 25.62
N ASP A 92 -18.29 13.46 25.40
CA ASP A 92 -18.40 12.12 25.95
C ASP A 92 -17.45 11.14 25.25
N ASP A 93 -17.07 10.11 25.99
CA ASP A 93 -16.23 9.05 25.48
C ASP A 93 -16.88 8.33 24.28
N GLY A 94 -16.16 8.28 23.16
CA GLY A 94 -16.63 7.63 21.94
C GLY A 94 -17.70 8.40 21.15
N TYR A 95 -17.95 9.68 21.49
CA TYR A 95 -18.85 10.54 20.72
C TYR A 95 -18.32 10.75 19.30
N ALA A 96 -19.16 10.45 18.30
CA ALA A 96 -18.84 10.53 16.89
C ALA A 96 -17.58 9.74 16.48
N LYS A 97 -17.32 8.59 17.11
CA LYS A 97 -16.17 7.73 16.79
C LYS A 97 -16.57 6.32 16.35
N VAL A 98 -15.62 5.66 15.71
CA VAL A 98 -15.61 4.23 15.39
C VAL A 98 -14.54 3.57 16.26
N ARG A 99 -14.82 2.41 16.84
CA ARG A 99 -13.85 1.60 17.61
C ARG A 99 -13.75 0.21 16.98
N ASP A 100 -12.54 -0.24 16.65
CA ASP A 100 -12.31 -1.56 16.08
C ASP A 100 -12.24 -2.71 17.12
N TRP A 101 -12.46 -2.34 18.40
CA TRP A 101 -12.56 -3.25 19.54
C TRP A 101 -14.02 -3.35 20.05
N HIS A 102 -14.96 -3.78 19.21
CA HIS A 102 -16.31 -4.09 19.68
C HIS A 102 -16.47 -5.57 20.06
N GLN A 103 -17.22 -5.83 21.13
CA GLN A 103 -17.57 -7.20 21.60
C GLN A 103 -18.70 -7.85 20.78
N ARG A 104 -19.32 -7.11 19.85
CA ARG A 104 -20.43 -7.59 19.01
C ARG A 104 -19.95 -7.81 17.59
N ASP A 105 -20.55 -8.80 16.91
CA ASP A 105 -20.30 -9.13 15.50
C ASP A 105 -20.80 -8.06 14.49
N GLU A 106 -21.25 -6.90 14.98
CA GLU A 106 -21.76 -5.80 14.16
C GLU A 106 -20.62 -4.91 13.65
N PRO A 107 -20.70 -4.38 12.41
CA PRO A 107 -19.71 -3.43 11.90
C PRO A 107 -19.61 -2.20 12.83
N PRO A 108 -18.39 -1.68 13.08
CA PRO A 108 -18.17 -0.66 14.11
C PRO A 108 -18.74 0.73 13.73
N TRP A 109 -19.17 0.87 12.49
CA TRP A 109 -19.83 2.06 11.92
C TRP A 109 -21.36 1.89 11.80
N GLN A 110 -21.94 0.86 12.41
CA GLN A 110 -23.40 0.65 12.42
C GLN A 110 -24.14 1.91 12.89
N GLY A 111 -25.20 2.29 12.16
CA GLY A 111 -25.96 3.51 12.41
C GLY A 111 -25.33 4.80 11.86
N ALA A 112 -24.28 4.70 11.04
CA ALA A 112 -23.67 5.85 10.38
C ALA A 112 -24.60 6.46 9.30
N ALA A 113 -24.91 7.75 9.41
CA ALA A 113 -25.49 8.56 8.33
C ALA A 113 -24.37 9.19 7.47
N THR A 114 -24.00 8.53 6.38
CA THR A 114 -22.82 8.90 5.58
C THR A 114 -23.07 9.94 4.48
N THR A 115 -24.31 10.39 4.27
CA THR A 115 -24.66 11.29 3.15
C THR A 115 -23.83 12.58 3.13
N LYS A 116 -23.65 13.24 4.29
CA LYS A 116 -22.85 14.48 4.37
C LYS A 116 -21.36 14.20 4.15
N LEU A 117 -20.86 13.12 4.74
CA LEU A 117 -19.47 12.69 4.59
C LEU A 117 -19.14 12.36 3.13
N ARG A 118 -20.02 11.60 2.46
CA ARG A 118 -19.92 11.31 1.02
C ARG A 118 -19.89 12.59 0.19
N ARG A 119 -20.82 13.52 0.44
CA ARG A 119 -20.86 14.80 -0.27
C ARG A 119 -19.56 15.60 -0.10
N ALA A 120 -18.98 15.61 1.10
CA ALA A 120 -17.70 16.28 1.35
C ALA A 120 -16.54 15.61 0.59
N ILE A 121 -16.51 14.28 0.52
CA ILE A 121 -15.54 13.54 -0.31
C ILE A 121 -15.71 13.90 -1.79
N GLU A 122 -16.93 13.93 -2.30
CA GLU A 122 -17.23 14.31 -3.69
C GLU A 122 -16.78 15.75 -3.99
N GLN A 123 -17.06 16.70 -3.09
CA GLN A 123 -16.63 18.10 -3.23
C GLN A 123 -15.11 18.24 -3.23
N TYR A 124 -14.43 17.57 -2.31
CA TYR A 124 -12.97 17.55 -2.28
C TYR A 124 -12.38 16.93 -3.55
N THR A 125 -13.00 15.87 -4.05
CA THR A 125 -12.59 15.23 -5.30
C THR A 125 -12.80 16.16 -6.50
N LEU A 126 -13.93 16.86 -6.60
CA LEU A 126 -14.19 17.80 -7.69
C LEU A 126 -13.20 18.98 -7.73
N LEU A 127 -12.68 19.42 -6.58
CA LEU A 127 -11.67 20.47 -6.50
C LEU A 127 -10.37 20.06 -7.20
N TRP A 128 -9.94 18.81 -6.98
CA TRP A 128 -8.67 18.29 -7.50
C TRP A 128 -8.79 17.59 -8.86
N PHE A 129 -10.00 17.14 -9.21
CA PHE A 129 -10.31 16.44 -10.44
C PHE A 129 -11.46 17.14 -11.17
N PRO A 130 -11.25 18.37 -11.66
CA PRO A 130 -12.29 19.07 -12.39
C PRO A 130 -12.67 18.26 -13.63
N GLN A 131 -13.97 18.04 -13.80
CA GLN A 131 -14.49 17.44 -15.03
C GLN A 131 -14.21 18.40 -16.18
N PRO A 132 -13.73 17.91 -17.35
CA PRO A 132 -13.71 18.74 -18.53
C PRO A 132 -15.14 19.25 -18.77
N PRO A 133 -15.34 20.53 -19.12
CA PRO A 133 -16.66 21.03 -19.45
C PRO A 133 -17.25 20.13 -20.53
N ALA A 134 -18.46 19.62 -20.30
CA ALA A 134 -19.20 18.86 -21.32
C ALA A 134 -19.16 19.68 -22.61
N ALA A 135 -18.61 19.10 -23.67
CA ALA A 135 -18.31 19.81 -24.91
C ALA A 135 -19.54 20.58 -25.37
N ALA A 136 -19.53 21.89 -25.13
CA ALA A 136 -20.36 22.80 -25.90
C ALA A 136 -19.92 22.62 -27.36
N ARG A 137 -20.91 22.54 -28.26
CA ARG A 137 -20.74 22.56 -29.72
C ARG A 137 -19.60 23.50 -30.13
N PRO A 138 -18.84 23.16 -31.18
CA PRO A 138 -17.71 23.97 -31.58
C PRO A 138 -18.24 25.30 -32.10
N ASP A 139 -18.11 26.36 -31.30
CA ASP A 139 -18.14 27.71 -31.80
C ASP A 139 -16.74 28.29 -31.86
N LYS A 140 -16.51 28.91 -33.01
CA LYS A 140 -15.24 29.34 -33.57
C LYS A 140 -14.60 30.45 -32.71
N ALA A 141 -13.27 30.33 -32.62
CA ALA A 141 -12.27 31.41 -32.65
C ALA A 141 -11.68 31.97 -31.34
N ALA A 142 -10.35 32.13 -31.44
CA ALA A 142 -9.41 32.95 -30.67
C ALA A 142 -8.95 32.44 -29.30
N SER A 143 -7.67 32.49 -28.93
CA SER A 143 -6.42 32.64 -29.65
C SER A 143 -5.32 32.26 -28.67
N GLN A 144 -4.31 31.59 -29.21
CA GLN A 144 -2.96 31.34 -28.71
C GLN A 144 -2.47 32.21 -27.54
N ARG A 145 -1.88 31.53 -26.54
CA ARG A 145 -0.64 32.00 -25.92
C ARG A 145 0.32 30.84 -25.71
N THR A 146 1.28 30.74 -26.62
CA THR A 146 2.49 29.94 -26.54
C THR A 146 3.43 30.50 -25.47
N LEU A 147 3.92 29.63 -24.59
CA LEU A 147 5.23 29.76 -23.96
C LEU A 147 5.99 28.45 -24.24
N SER A 148 7.08 28.58 -24.98
CA SER A 148 7.94 27.49 -25.41
C SER A 148 9.13 27.33 -24.47
N GLY A 149 9.40 26.08 -24.05
CA GLY A 149 10.73 25.47 -24.01
C GLY A 149 11.51 25.47 -22.68
N HIS A 150 11.75 24.28 -22.09
CA HIS A 150 13.04 23.54 -22.07
C HIS A 150 12.85 22.11 -21.47
N PRO A 151 13.86 21.19 -21.47
CA PRO A 151 13.89 19.94 -22.20
C PRO A 151 13.62 18.68 -21.34
N THR A 152 13.44 17.57 -22.05
CA THR A 152 13.13 16.22 -21.57
C THR A 152 14.19 15.62 -20.63
N ALA A 153 13.74 15.05 -19.52
CA ALA A 153 14.41 14.01 -18.73
C ALA A 153 13.37 12.89 -18.47
N PRO A 154 13.79 11.62 -18.32
CA PRO A 154 12.89 10.48 -18.50
C PRO A 154 11.81 10.43 -17.41
N GLU A 155 10.55 10.31 -17.83
CA GLU A 155 9.49 9.67 -17.05
C GLU A 155 9.97 8.29 -16.57
N PRO A 156 9.52 7.77 -15.40
CA PRO A 156 8.19 7.15 -15.40
C PRO A 156 7.41 7.18 -14.05
N ASN A 157 6.14 7.62 -14.13
CA ASN A 157 4.90 6.84 -14.17
C ASN A 157 4.38 6.30 -12.81
N GLY A 158 3.25 6.89 -12.39
CA GLY A 158 1.97 6.17 -12.28
C GLY A 158 1.64 5.31 -11.04
N PHE A 159 2.40 5.35 -9.94
CA PHE A 159 2.07 4.83 -8.59
C PHE A 159 0.68 4.18 -8.33
N TRP A 160 0.50 2.89 -8.69
CA TRP A 160 -0.58 1.99 -8.23
C TRP A 160 -0.25 0.49 -8.37
N LEU A 161 -1.07 -0.39 -7.78
CA LEU A 161 -0.98 -1.85 -7.91
C LEU A 161 -0.96 -2.38 -9.36
N VAL A 162 -1.38 -1.60 -10.35
CA VAL A 162 -1.33 -1.94 -11.78
C VAL A 162 -0.18 -1.27 -12.52
N ASP A 163 0.48 -0.31 -11.88
CA ASP A 163 1.62 0.40 -12.41
C ASP A 163 2.87 -0.49 -12.35
N SER A 164 3.56 -0.61 -13.48
CA SER A 164 4.75 -1.47 -13.61
C SER A 164 5.90 -1.01 -12.74
N ASP A 165 6.04 0.30 -12.54
CA ASP A 165 7.15 0.91 -11.82
C ASP A 165 6.92 0.84 -10.33
N PHE A 166 5.68 1.04 -9.87
CA PHE A 166 5.33 0.72 -8.50
C PHE A 166 5.53 -0.76 -8.20
N ARG A 167 5.11 -1.68 -9.08
CA ARG A 167 5.38 -3.12 -8.91
C ARG A 167 6.88 -3.44 -8.90
N ALA A 168 7.69 -2.69 -9.64
CA ALA A 168 9.15 -2.84 -9.60
C ALA A 168 9.72 -2.31 -8.28
N ARG A 169 9.28 -1.14 -7.81
CA ARG A 169 9.67 -0.54 -6.53
C ARG A 169 9.24 -1.38 -5.34
N LEU A 170 8.01 -1.90 -5.34
CA LEU A 170 7.52 -2.83 -4.30
C LEU A 170 8.29 -4.15 -4.31
N ARG A 171 8.60 -4.70 -5.49
CA ARG A 171 9.48 -5.89 -5.58
C ARG A 171 10.86 -5.59 -5.01
N SER A 172 11.45 -4.44 -5.36
CA SER A 172 12.74 -3.98 -4.83
C SER A 172 12.67 -3.79 -3.31
N ALA A 173 11.68 -3.06 -2.80
CA ALA A 173 11.44 -2.80 -1.39
C ALA A 173 11.30 -4.10 -0.58
N THR A 174 10.48 -5.04 -1.05
CA THR A 174 10.34 -6.33 -0.37
C THR A 174 11.63 -7.16 -0.47
N HIS A 175 12.46 -7.03 -1.52
CA HIS A 175 13.77 -7.70 -1.57
C HIS A 175 14.72 -7.12 -0.51
N VAL A 176 14.81 -5.79 -0.43
CA VAL A 176 15.58 -5.08 0.60
C VAL A 176 15.10 -5.43 2.01
N LEU A 177 13.78 -5.52 2.21
CA LEU A 177 13.21 -5.96 3.49
C LEU A 177 13.62 -7.40 3.83
N LEU A 178 13.61 -8.32 2.87
CA LEU A 178 14.05 -9.69 3.10
C LEU A 178 15.54 -9.76 3.45
N ASP A 179 16.38 -8.90 2.85
CA ASP A 179 17.80 -8.78 3.21
C ASP A 179 17.97 -8.24 4.65
N ILE A 180 17.27 -7.16 5.00
CA ILE A 180 17.28 -6.61 6.37
C ILE A 180 16.84 -7.67 7.38
N VAL A 181 15.74 -8.38 7.11
CA VAL A 181 15.27 -9.46 7.99
C VAL A 181 16.31 -10.57 8.11
N ALA A 182 17.00 -10.93 7.02
CA ALA A 182 18.04 -11.95 7.07
C ALA A 182 19.23 -11.54 7.94
N ASP A 183 19.57 -10.25 7.97
CA ASP A 183 20.66 -9.70 8.78
C ASP A 183 20.25 -9.46 10.25
N CYS A 184 18.96 -9.23 10.52
CA CYS A 184 18.44 -8.98 11.86
C CYS A 184 18.08 -10.24 12.66
N LEU A 185 17.94 -11.40 12.01
CA LEU A 185 17.55 -12.63 12.70
C LEU A 185 18.66 -13.11 13.65
N ASP A 186 18.35 -13.18 14.93
CA ASP A 186 19.19 -13.80 15.97
C ASP A 186 18.34 -14.49 17.05
N ASP A 187 18.97 -14.98 18.12
CA ASP A 187 18.27 -15.69 19.20
C ASP A 187 17.33 -14.76 20.02
N ASP A 188 17.59 -13.44 20.03
CA ASP A 188 16.83 -12.42 20.77
C ASP A 188 15.82 -11.67 19.88
N PHE A 189 15.95 -11.78 18.55
CA PHE A 189 15.16 -11.05 17.56
C PHE A 189 14.63 -11.98 16.46
N ARG A 190 13.40 -12.45 16.66
CA ARG A 190 12.77 -13.48 15.81
C ARG A 190 12.04 -12.89 14.61
N LEU A 191 11.67 -13.77 13.67
CA LEU A 191 11.12 -13.45 12.37
C LEU A 191 9.96 -12.44 12.37
N VAL A 192 8.97 -12.62 13.24
CA VAL A 192 7.81 -11.70 13.30
C VAL A 192 8.21 -10.30 13.76
N GLN A 193 9.13 -10.23 14.74
CA GLN A 193 9.67 -8.96 15.24
C GLN A 193 10.50 -8.23 14.19
N ALA A 194 11.31 -8.98 13.44
CA ALA A 194 12.11 -8.42 12.36
C ALA A 194 11.28 -7.85 11.21
N LEU A 195 10.11 -8.44 10.94
CA LEU A 195 9.19 -7.92 9.92
C LEU A 195 8.42 -6.67 10.38
N ASP A 196 7.89 -6.62 11.61
CA ASP A 196 6.94 -5.59 12.06
C ASP A 196 7.53 -4.16 12.17
N GLY A 197 8.86 -4.04 12.26
CA GLY A 197 9.54 -2.76 12.41
C GLY A 197 9.69 -1.97 11.11
N ALA A 198 9.73 -2.66 9.96
CA ALA A 198 10.16 -2.05 8.70
C ALA A 198 9.14 -1.07 8.11
N ARG A 199 7.84 -1.27 8.33
CA ARG A 199 6.81 -0.38 7.80
C ARG A 199 6.94 1.06 8.28
N TYR A 200 7.49 1.28 9.47
CA TYR A 200 7.59 2.61 10.07
C TYR A 200 8.71 3.45 9.45
N HIS A 201 9.62 2.79 8.74
CA HIS A 201 10.79 3.40 8.09
C HIS A 201 10.84 3.11 6.59
N ALA A 202 9.71 2.78 5.95
CA ALA A 202 9.70 2.32 4.57
C ALA A 202 10.22 3.36 3.57
N ALA A 203 10.01 4.65 3.82
CA ALA A 203 10.52 5.73 2.98
C ALA A 203 12.05 5.81 3.00
N GLU A 204 12.64 5.59 4.18
CA GLU A 204 14.08 5.69 4.40
C GLU A 204 14.81 4.40 4.03
N LEU A 205 14.27 3.24 4.45
CA LEU A 205 14.91 1.93 4.27
C LEU A 205 14.57 1.27 2.95
N LEU A 206 13.34 1.47 2.44
CA LEU A 206 12.80 0.67 1.34
C LEU A 206 12.55 1.50 0.07
N GLY A 207 12.77 2.82 0.11
CA GLY A 207 12.56 3.72 -1.02
C GLY A 207 11.10 3.79 -1.50
N ILE A 208 10.15 3.43 -0.63
CA ILE A 208 8.71 3.50 -0.88
C ILE A 208 8.04 4.36 0.19
N PRO A 209 7.02 5.16 -0.13
CA PRO A 209 6.33 5.97 0.88
C PRO A 209 5.88 5.13 2.09
N ASN A 210 5.98 5.69 3.30
CA ASN A 210 5.73 4.98 4.57
C ASN A 210 4.36 4.30 4.62
N GLU A 211 3.37 4.86 3.94
CA GLU A 211 2.04 4.29 3.78
C GLU A 211 1.98 2.92 3.07
N PHE A 212 3.01 2.57 2.31
CA PHE A 212 3.12 1.27 1.62
C PHE A 212 4.01 0.28 2.38
N GLY A 213 4.55 0.66 3.54
CA GLY A 213 5.37 -0.22 4.38
C GLY A 213 4.66 -1.52 4.75
N VAL A 214 3.37 -1.45 5.09
CA VAL A 214 2.53 -2.62 5.40
C VAL A 214 2.38 -3.56 4.21
N LEU A 215 2.35 -3.02 2.99
CA LEU A 215 2.27 -3.84 1.78
C LEU A 215 3.59 -4.56 1.51
N ALA A 216 4.73 -3.89 1.73
CA ALA A 216 6.05 -4.51 1.61
C ALA A 216 6.27 -5.63 2.65
N GLU A 217 5.82 -5.42 3.89
CA GLU A 217 5.82 -6.44 4.95
C GLU A 217 4.97 -7.65 4.58
N ALA A 218 3.74 -7.43 4.11
CA ALA A 218 2.84 -8.52 3.75
C ALA A 218 3.40 -9.35 2.58
N GLU A 219 3.98 -8.68 1.57
CA GLU A 219 4.67 -9.35 0.47
C GLU A 219 5.89 -10.13 0.96
N ALA A 220 6.70 -9.58 1.86
CA ALA A 220 7.83 -10.30 2.45
C ALA A 220 7.36 -11.54 3.21
N ALA A 221 6.33 -11.41 4.03
CA ALA A 221 5.74 -12.51 4.79
C ALA A 221 5.24 -13.63 3.87
N ALA A 222 4.50 -13.28 2.82
CA ALA A 222 3.99 -14.24 1.83
C ALA A 222 5.13 -15.00 1.12
N GLU A 223 6.19 -14.29 0.77
CA GLU A 223 7.38 -14.86 0.16
C GLU A 223 8.13 -15.80 1.09
N ILE A 224 8.29 -15.43 2.37
CA ILE A 224 8.96 -16.26 3.39
C ILE A 224 8.24 -17.59 3.58
N VAL A 225 6.91 -17.57 3.69
CA VAL A 225 6.11 -18.79 3.90
C VAL A 225 5.90 -19.59 2.62
N GLY A 226 6.32 -19.08 1.45
CA GLY A 226 6.28 -19.78 0.17
C GLY A 226 4.88 -19.94 -0.41
N LEU A 227 3.91 -19.12 0.01
CA LEU A 227 2.55 -19.14 -0.51
C LEU A 227 2.48 -18.21 -1.73
N GLY A 228 2.77 -18.75 -2.91
CA GLY A 228 2.84 -17.98 -4.16
C GLY A 228 1.48 -17.47 -4.68
N THR A 229 1.49 -16.29 -5.29
CA THR A 229 0.44 -15.62 -6.10
C THR A 229 -0.93 -15.35 -5.48
N GLY A 230 -1.18 -15.87 -4.27
CA GLY A 230 -2.35 -15.50 -3.47
C GLY A 230 -2.22 -14.11 -2.86
N SER A 231 -3.30 -13.60 -2.26
CA SER A 231 -3.23 -12.34 -1.53
C SER A 231 -2.17 -12.43 -0.41
N PRO A 232 -1.21 -11.49 -0.33
CA PRO A 232 -0.21 -11.48 0.75
C PRO A 232 -0.85 -11.28 2.14
N PHE A 233 -2.10 -10.83 2.18
CA PHE A 233 -2.90 -10.66 3.39
C PHE A 233 -3.79 -11.88 3.71
N ALA A 234 -3.67 -12.99 2.97
CA ALA A 234 -4.47 -14.16 3.23
C ALA A 234 -4.23 -14.67 4.67
N PRO A 235 -5.27 -15.07 5.42
CA PRO A 235 -5.10 -15.60 6.79
C PRO A 235 -4.18 -16.83 6.88
N ALA A 236 -3.93 -17.51 5.75
CA ALA A 236 -2.97 -18.59 5.65
C ALA A 236 -1.52 -18.10 5.80
N VAL A 237 -1.18 -16.92 5.27
CA VAL A 237 0.16 -16.31 5.39
C VAL A 237 0.47 -16.02 6.84
N THR A 238 -0.43 -15.33 7.56
CA THR A 238 -0.26 -15.03 8.99
C THR A 238 -0.10 -16.29 9.83
N ARG A 239 -0.94 -17.31 9.62
CA ARG A 239 -0.85 -18.58 10.36
C ARG A 239 0.47 -19.30 10.11
N SER A 240 0.89 -19.38 8.84
CA SER A 240 2.16 -20.02 8.48
C SER A 240 3.37 -19.26 9.04
N LEU A 241 3.31 -17.92 9.07
CA LEU A 241 4.38 -17.09 9.61
C LEU A 241 4.55 -17.30 11.13
N VAL A 242 3.45 -17.33 11.88
CA VAL A 242 3.47 -17.61 13.33
C VAL A 242 4.03 -19.02 13.62
N LEU A 243 3.65 -20.02 12.82
CA LEU A 243 4.19 -21.37 12.98
C LEU A 243 5.68 -21.45 12.63
N LEU A 244 6.15 -20.64 11.67
CA LEU A 244 7.56 -20.57 11.30
C LEU A 244 8.40 -19.87 12.37
N ASP A 245 7.88 -18.79 12.97
CA ASP A 245 8.51 -18.04 14.05
C ASP A 245 8.78 -18.91 15.30
N GLN A 246 7.97 -19.95 15.53
CA GLN A 246 8.16 -20.90 16.63
C GLN A 246 9.25 -21.95 16.36
N ARG A 247 9.77 -22.08 15.13
CA ARG A 247 10.80 -23.06 14.77
C ARG A 247 12.20 -22.64 15.24
N PRO A 248 13.19 -23.55 15.23
CA PRO A 248 14.58 -23.18 15.46
C PRO A 248 15.04 -22.06 14.52
N LEU A 249 15.94 -21.18 14.99
CA LEU A 249 16.43 -20.03 14.24
C LEU A 249 16.96 -20.41 12.86
N ALA A 250 17.71 -21.51 12.77
CA ALA A 250 18.24 -22.04 11.52
C ALA A 250 17.16 -22.35 10.47
N ASP A 251 15.93 -22.72 10.89
CA ASP A 251 14.82 -22.95 9.97
C ASP A 251 14.19 -21.63 9.50
N GLN A 252 14.14 -20.61 10.37
CA GLN A 252 13.66 -19.27 10.03
C GLN A 252 14.61 -18.62 9.01
N GLU A 253 15.91 -18.62 9.29
CA GLU A 253 16.93 -18.12 8.36
C GLU A 253 16.87 -18.85 7.02
N ARG A 254 16.69 -20.18 7.04
CA ARG A 254 16.59 -20.97 5.81
C ARG A 254 15.38 -20.55 4.98
N ALA A 255 14.25 -20.24 5.62
CA ALA A 255 13.05 -19.78 4.95
C ALA A 255 13.24 -18.39 4.32
N VAL A 256 13.83 -17.43 5.05
CA VAL A 256 14.14 -16.09 4.53
C VAL A 256 15.14 -16.17 3.37
N ARG A 257 16.23 -16.93 3.49
CA ARG A 257 17.19 -17.14 2.38
C ARG A 257 16.56 -17.87 1.20
N ALA A 258 15.56 -18.74 1.42
CA ALA A 258 14.81 -19.34 0.32
C ALA A 258 13.91 -18.33 -0.40
N ALA A 259 13.28 -17.39 0.33
CA ALA A 259 12.52 -16.28 -0.24
C ALA A 259 13.40 -15.35 -1.08
N LEU A 260 14.55 -14.93 -0.55
CA LEU A 260 15.54 -14.14 -1.30
C LEU A 260 15.93 -14.81 -2.62
N ARG A 261 16.19 -16.12 -2.61
CA ARG A 261 16.52 -16.88 -3.82
C ARG A 261 15.38 -16.96 -4.83
N ARG A 262 14.12 -17.07 -4.37
CA ARG A 262 12.95 -17.04 -5.27
C ARG A 262 12.77 -15.68 -5.94
N ARG A 263 13.18 -14.61 -5.26
CA ARG A 263 13.03 -13.22 -5.72
C ARG A 263 14.22 -12.65 -6.47
N ALA A 264 15.36 -13.34 -6.46
CA ALA A 264 16.50 -12.96 -7.26
C ALA A 264 16.08 -12.84 -8.75
N PRO A 265 16.45 -11.75 -9.44
CA PRO A 265 16.09 -11.58 -10.84
C PRO A 265 16.60 -12.76 -11.68
N ALA A 266 15.80 -13.17 -12.66
CA ALA A 266 16.14 -14.22 -13.62
C ALA A 266 17.23 -13.79 -14.63
N GLU A 267 18.31 -13.14 -14.17
CA GLU A 267 19.47 -12.78 -15.00
C GLU A 267 20.48 -13.93 -15.16
N SER A 268 20.21 -15.10 -14.58
CA SER A 268 21.10 -16.27 -14.68
C SER A 268 20.59 -17.40 -15.57
N ALA A 269 19.69 -17.11 -16.52
CA ALA A 269 19.24 -18.09 -17.53
C ALA A 269 19.84 -17.87 -18.94
N LEU A 270 20.68 -16.85 -19.12
CA LEU A 270 21.39 -16.56 -20.39
C LEU A 270 22.92 -16.67 -20.28
N ARG A 271 23.44 -17.33 -19.25
CA ARG A 271 24.82 -17.86 -19.31
C ARG A 271 24.78 -19.19 -20.05
N THR A 272 24.85 -19.11 -21.37
CA THR A 272 25.33 -20.20 -22.21
C THR A 272 26.59 -20.79 -21.53
N PRO A 273 26.68 -22.11 -21.32
CA PRO A 273 27.92 -22.69 -20.83
C PRO A 273 29.02 -22.38 -21.85
N VAL A 274 29.98 -21.55 -21.45
CA VAL A 274 31.24 -21.42 -22.18
C VAL A 274 31.86 -22.82 -22.15
N PRO A 275 32.12 -23.46 -23.31
CA PRO A 275 32.77 -24.76 -23.32
C PRO A 275 34.14 -24.60 -22.64
N ALA A 276 34.41 -25.50 -21.70
CA ALA A 276 35.67 -25.53 -20.97
C ALA A 276 36.85 -25.53 -21.97
N PRO A 277 37.91 -24.73 -21.73
CA PRO A 277 39.11 -24.83 -22.54
C PRO A 277 39.68 -26.25 -22.38
N VAL A 278 39.87 -26.91 -23.52
CA VAL A 278 40.49 -28.24 -23.62
C VAL A 278 41.87 -28.17 -22.96
N PRO A 279 42.23 -29.09 -22.05
CA PRO A 279 43.57 -29.13 -21.50
C PRO A 279 44.57 -29.47 -22.61
N THR A 280 45.46 -28.53 -22.92
CA THR A 280 46.63 -28.80 -23.76
C THR A 280 47.55 -29.78 -23.03
N SER A 281 47.63 -31.02 -23.53
CA SER A 281 48.62 -31.99 -23.10
C SER A 281 50.05 -31.44 -23.29
N PRO A 282 50.97 -31.68 -22.36
CA PRO A 282 52.36 -31.30 -22.53
C PRO A 282 53.02 -32.13 -23.63
N ALA A 283 53.65 -31.45 -24.58
CA ALA A 283 54.46 -32.06 -25.62
C ALA A 283 55.62 -32.85 -24.98
N SER A 284 55.66 -34.15 -25.23
CA SER A 284 56.84 -34.97 -24.97
C SER A 284 57.96 -34.53 -25.92
N THR A 285 58.96 -33.83 -25.37
CA THR A 285 60.26 -33.65 -26.00
C THR A 285 60.96 -35.01 -26.06
N ARG A 286 60.97 -35.60 -27.26
CA ARG A 286 61.80 -36.76 -27.59
C ARG A 286 63.09 -36.23 -28.20
N THR A 287 64.15 -36.20 -27.40
CA THR A 287 65.51 -35.94 -27.87
C THR A 287 66.08 -37.20 -28.51
N ARG A 288 66.87 -36.97 -29.55
CA ARG A 288 67.58 -37.92 -30.41
C ARG A 288 68.76 -38.58 -29.70
#